data_AF-M1Z4Z3-F1
#
_entry.id   AF-M1Z4Z3-F1
#
_cell.length_a   1.000
_cell.length_b   1.000
_cell.length_c   1.000
_cell.angle_alpha   90.00
_cell.angle_beta   90.00
_cell.angle_gamma   90.00
#
_symmetry.space_group_name_H-M   'P 1'
#
loop_
_entity.id
_entity.type
_entity.pdbx_description
1 polymer ?
#
loop_
_entity_poly.entity_id
_entity_poly.type
_entity_poly.pdbx_seq_one_letter_code
_entity_poly.pdbx_strand_id
1 'polypeptide(L)'
;MENKTSEELVYIYMNKSNLRNIEEKELFYHLSILDWNKMSEEYGEEFNRKILKKVQYTKTKDLENMSNIILLFNNPYGKFTKEFGEVITKLYIKDKIQFMKALNLVKDETINIVYVFRLEKTFTNDYTEDDLKEILYSNELSEEEKETAKMFFTMYRNICVSCL
;
A
#
# COMPACT_ATOMS: atom_id res chain seq x y z
N MET A 1 13.04 28.64 8.40
CA MET A 1 13.32 27.21 8.14
C MET A 1 13.03 26.99 6.66
N GLU A 2 14.00 26.52 5.89
CA GLU A 2 13.75 26.18 4.48
C GLU A 2 12.67 25.09 4.41
N ASN A 3 11.64 25.31 3.60
CA ASN A 3 10.62 24.32 3.31
C ASN A 3 11.24 23.28 2.39
N LYS A 4 11.63 22.13 2.95
CA LYS A 4 12.16 21.01 2.17
C LYS A 4 11.05 20.34 1.36
N THR A 5 11.35 19.87 0.15
CA THR A 5 10.43 19.08 -0.66
C THR A 5 10.32 17.64 -0.13
N SER A 6 9.30 16.91 -0.60
CA SER A 6 9.17 15.47 -0.32
C SER A 6 10.40 14.69 -0.81
N GLU A 7 10.93 15.03 -1.99
CA GLU A 7 12.13 14.38 -2.53
C GLU A 7 13.35 14.58 -1.62
N GLU A 8 13.58 15.82 -1.15
CA GLU A 8 14.68 16.14 -0.23
C GLU A 8 14.52 15.42 1.12
N LEU A 9 13.31 15.35 1.65
CA LEU A 9 13.02 14.66 2.91
C LEU A 9 13.24 13.15 2.78
N VAL A 10 12.74 12.53 1.70
CA VAL A 10 12.99 11.11 1.39
C VAL A 10 14.48 10.85 1.25
N TYR A 11 15.21 11.70 0.53
CA TYR A 11 16.66 11.58 0.39
C TYR A 11 17.37 11.60 1.76
N ILE A 12 17.01 12.55 2.62
CA ILE A 12 17.56 12.67 3.97
C ILE A 12 17.26 11.41 4.80
N TYR A 13 16.01 10.97 4.84
CA TYR A 13 15.60 9.83 5.66
C TYR A 13 16.25 8.52 5.20
N MET A 14 16.32 8.28 3.88
CA MET A 14 16.93 7.08 3.30
C MET A 14 18.45 7.00 3.48
N ASN A 15 19.11 8.10 3.87
CA ASN A 15 20.54 8.15 4.16
C ASN A 15 20.86 8.24 5.66
N LYS A 16 19.85 8.30 6.53
CA LYS A 16 20.07 8.12 7.98
C LYS A 16 20.37 6.66 8.29
N SER A 17 21.35 6.45 9.18
CA SER A 17 21.70 5.11 9.65
C SER A 17 20.60 4.48 10.49
N ASN A 18 19.88 5.29 11.28
CA ASN A 18 18.74 4.88 12.08
C ASN A 18 17.64 5.95 12.00
N LEU A 19 16.42 5.54 11.67
CA LEU A 19 15.24 6.40 11.72
C LEU A 19 14.55 6.23 13.07
N ARG A 20 14.14 7.33 13.68
CA ARG A 20 13.16 7.30 14.78
C ARG A 20 11.80 6.89 14.22
N ASN A 21 10.93 6.33 15.06
CA ASN A 21 9.57 5.92 14.64
C ASN A 21 8.80 7.04 13.92
N ILE A 22 8.91 8.29 14.41
CA ILE A 22 8.25 9.44 13.77
C ILE A 22 8.83 9.73 12.37
N GLU A 23 10.14 9.57 12.19
CA GLU A 23 10.80 9.81 10.91
C GLU A 23 10.50 8.69 9.91
N GLU A 24 10.31 7.46 10.40
CA GLU A 24 9.85 6.35 9.56
C GLU A 24 8.42 6.59 9.06
N LYS A 25 7.52 7.08 9.92
CA LYS A 25 6.16 7.49 9.52
C LYS A 25 6.19 8.60 8.48
N GLU A 26 6.98 9.64 8.72
CA GLU A 26 7.17 10.74 7.77
C GLU A 26 7.75 10.25 6.45
N LEU A 27 8.74 9.33 6.47
CA LEU A 27 9.27 8.71 5.26
C LEU A 27 8.16 8.06 4.44
N PHE A 28 7.35 7.18 5.04
CA PHE A 28 6.27 6.50 4.29
C PHE A 28 5.21 7.47 3.76
N TYR A 29 4.87 8.50 4.54
CA TYR A 29 4.01 9.57 4.06
C TYR A 29 4.59 10.27 2.84
N HIS A 30 5.87 10.69 2.88
CA HIS A 30 6.47 11.36 1.73
C HIS A 30 6.64 10.44 0.51
N LEU A 31 6.82 9.13 0.72
CA LEU A 31 6.85 8.15 -0.37
C LEU A 31 5.51 8.05 -1.10
N SER A 32 4.37 8.18 -0.40
CA SER A 32 3.05 8.06 -1.01
C SER A 32 2.68 9.23 -1.94
N ILE A 33 3.34 10.38 -1.75
CA ILE A 33 3.15 11.60 -2.57
C ILE A 33 4.39 11.95 -3.41
N LEU A 34 5.35 11.04 -3.52
CA LEU A 34 6.64 11.29 -4.16
C LEU A 34 6.50 11.43 -5.68
N ASP A 35 7.15 12.46 -6.25
CA ASP A 35 7.41 12.48 -7.69
C ASP A 35 8.60 11.56 -8.00
N TRP A 36 8.30 10.32 -8.37
CA TRP A 36 9.30 9.29 -8.65
C TRP A 36 10.21 9.63 -9.84
N ASN A 37 9.75 10.43 -10.80
CA ASN A 37 10.56 10.86 -11.94
C ASN A 37 11.55 11.92 -11.50
N LYS A 38 11.07 12.97 -10.82
CA LYS A 38 11.93 14.01 -10.24
C LYS A 38 12.97 13.42 -9.28
N MET A 39 12.58 12.45 -8.46
CA MET A 39 13.50 11.73 -7.58
C MET A 39 14.64 11.05 -8.36
N SER A 40 14.34 10.51 -9.54
CA SER A 40 15.34 9.87 -10.41
C SER A 40 16.25 10.89 -11.10
N GLU A 41 15.69 12.03 -11.50
CA GLU A 41 16.43 13.12 -12.12
C GLU A 41 17.43 13.75 -11.13
N GLU A 42 17.02 13.96 -9.88
CA GLU A 42 17.84 14.62 -8.87
C GLU A 42 18.83 13.67 -8.18
N TYR A 43 18.42 12.43 -7.86
CA TYR A 43 19.20 11.51 -7.03
C TYR A 43 19.58 10.19 -7.72
N GLY A 44 19.14 9.99 -8.96
CA GLY A 44 19.47 8.82 -9.79
C GLY A 44 18.53 7.63 -9.60
N GLU A 45 18.38 6.84 -10.68
CA GLU A 45 17.51 5.64 -10.71
C GLU A 45 17.88 4.60 -9.64
N GLU A 46 19.17 4.44 -9.34
CA GLU A 46 19.63 3.53 -8.29
C GLU A 46 19.10 3.92 -6.90
N PHE A 47 18.88 5.22 -6.66
CA PHE A 47 18.29 5.68 -5.41
C PHE A 47 16.83 5.23 -5.29
N ASN A 48 16.07 5.35 -6.38
CA ASN A 48 14.71 4.83 -6.46
C ASN A 48 14.64 3.31 -6.20
N ARG A 49 15.58 2.55 -6.75
CA ARG A 49 15.69 1.10 -6.46
C ARG A 49 16.02 0.83 -5.00
N LYS A 50 16.82 1.67 -4.35
CA LYS A 50 17.10 1.58 -2.90
C LYS A 50 15.82 1.82 -2.08
N ILE A 51 15.00 2.80 -2.46
CA ILE A 51 13.69 3.06 -1.82
C ILE A 51 12.79 1.84 -1.99
N LEU A 52 12.63 1.33 -3.21
CA LEU A 52 11.79 0.15 -3.47
C LEU A 52 12.20 -1.04 -2.59
N LYS A 53 13.50 -1.33 -2.50
CA LYS A 53 14.00 -2.39 -1.60
C LYS A 53 13.61 -2.14 -0.15
N LYS A 54 13.75 -0.91 0.35
CA LYS A 54 13.35 -0.54 1.72
C LYS A 54 11.86 -0.82 1.94
N VAL A 55 10.98 -0.44 1.01
CA VAL A 55 9.54 -0.72 1.07
C VAL A 55 9.29 -2.24 1.14
N GLN A 56 9.90 -3.02 0.25
CA GLN A 56 9.74 -4.48 0.18
C GLN A 56 10.14 -5.22 1.47
N TYR A 57 11.15 -4.71 2.20
CA TYR A 57 11.64 -5.33 3.44
C TYR A 57 11.02 -4.74 4.71
N THR A 58 10.11 -3.76 4.59
CA THR A 58 9.53 -3.12 5.77
C THR A 58 8.56 -4.05 6.48
N LYS A 59 8.76 -4.22 7.80
CA LYS A 59 7.82 -4.93 8.67
C LYS A 59 6.71 -3.97 9.08
N THR A 60 5.59 -4.02 8.38
CA THR A 60 4.40 -3.20 8.67
C THR A 60 3.60 -3.79 9.84
N LYS A 61 3.95 -3.39 11.06
CA LYS A 61 3.08 -3.57 12.24
C LYS A 61 2.26 -2.31 12.55
N ASP A 62 2.66 -1.18 11.97
CA ASP A 62 1.99 0.12 12.14
C ASP A 62 1.00 0.34 10.98
N LEU A 63 -0.22 0.74 11.33
CA LEU A 63 -1.33 0.91 10.39
C LEU A 63 -1.12 2.06 9.41
N GLU A 64 -0.54 3.18 9.87
CA GLU A 64 -0.30 4.35 9.02
C GLU A 64 0.79 4.06 7.99
N ASN A 65 1.84 3.33 8.37
CA ASN A 65 2.85 2.89 7.41
C ASN A 65 2.25 1.92 6.38
N MET A 66 1.37 1.02 6.81
CA MET A 66 0.68 0.11 5.90
C MET A 66 -0.23 0.87 4.93
N SER A 67 -1.01 1.84 5.41
CA SER A 67 -1.89 2.65 4.54
C SER A 67 -1.09 3.51 3.56
N ASN A 68 0.03 4.09 3.99
CA ASN A 68 0.94 4.80 3.09
C ASN A 68 1.56 3.90 2.01
N ILE A 69 1.85 2.64 2.33
CA ILE A 69 2.31 1.66 1.33
C ILE A 69 1.19 1.33 0.33
N ILE A 70 -0.05 1.20 0.79
CA ILE A 70 -1.22 1.00 -0.09
C ILE A 70 -1.31 2.15 -1.10
N LEU A 71 -1.08 3.39 -0.67
CA LEU A 71 -1.11 4.58 -1.53
C LEU A 71 -0.01 4.61 -2.61
N LEU A 72 1.08 3.83 -2.47
CA LEU A 72 2.16 3.83 -3.47
C LEU A 72 1.69 3.36 -4.85
N PHE A 73 0.60 2.60 -4.93
CA PHE A 73 0.02 2.19 -6.19
C PHE A 73 -0.57 3.36 -7.00
N ASN A 74 -0.92 4.47 -6.32
CA ASN A 74 -1.50 5.65 -6.95
C ASN A 74 -0.46 6.60 -7.58
N ASN A 75 0.81 6.16 -7.67
CA ASN A 75 1.86 7.02 -8.17
C ASN A 75 1.57 7.48 -9.62
N PRO A 76 1.55 8.79 -9.92
CA PRO A 76 1.04 9.32 -11.19
C PRO A 76 1.75 8.83 -12.45
N TYR A 77 3.01 8.41 -12.31
CA TYR A 77 3.88 8.05 -13.43
C TYR A 77 3.99 6.54 -13.64
N GLY A 78 3.29 5.73 -12.85
CA GLY A 78 3.30 4.28 -12.96
C GLY A 78 4.65 3.61 -12.66
N LYS A 79 5.57 4.32 -11.98
CA LYS A 79 6.88 3.79 -11.64
C LYS A 79 6.74 2.75 -10.54
N PHE A 80 7.35 1.58 -10.76
CA PHE A 80 7.29 0.43 -9.87
C PHE A 80 5.86 -0.06 -9.55
N THR A 81 4.86 0.25 -10.38
CA THR A 81 3.46 -0.15 -10.15
C THR A 81 3.30 -1.64 -9.92
N LYS A 82 4.02 -2.47 -10.70
CA LYS A 82 4.02 -3.92 -10.51
C LYS A 82 4.61 -4.30 -9.15
N GLU A 83 5.77 -3.78 -8.82
CA GLU A 83 6.48 -4.11 -7.59
C GLU A 83 5.73 -3.62 -6.34
N PHE A 84 5.04 -2.49 -6.42
CA PHE A 84 4.13 -2.04 -5.35
C PHE A 84 2.89 -2.92 -5.26
N GLY A 85 2.33 -3.37 -6.38
CA GLY A 85 1.26 -4.36 -6.40
C GLY A 85 1.64 -5.63 -5.65
N GLU A 86 2.81 -6.19 -5.95
CA GLU A 86 3.37 -7.37 -5.26
C GLU A 86 3.58 -7.14 -3.75
N VAL A 87 3.99 -5.94 -3.33
CA VAL A 87 4.14 -5.60 -1.91
C VAL A 87 2.76 -5.57 -1.24
N ILE A 88 1.80 -4.86 -1.84
CA ILE A 88 0.45 -4.69 -1.30
C ILE A 88 -0.26 -6.03 -1.12
N THR A 89 -0.16 -6.94 -2.08
CA THR A 89 -0.76 -8.28 -1.95
C THR A 89 -0.08 -9.13 -0.88
N LYS A 90 1.24 -9.05 -0.73
CA LYS A 90 1.96 -9.70 0.37
C LYS A 90 1.54 -9.19 1.75
N LEU A 91 1.22 -7.89 1.86
CA LEU A 91 0.69 -7.32 3.11
C LEU A 91 -0.63 -7.98 3.49
N TYR A 92 -1.54 -8.11 2.53
CA TYR A 92 -2.82 -8.76 2.72
C TYR A 92 -2.70 -10.24 3.11
N ILE A 93 -1.91 -11.01 2.35
CA ILE A 93 -1.72 -12.46 2.59
C ILE A 93 -1.15 -12.70 3.99
N LYS A 94 -0.29 -11.80 4.46
CA LYS A 94 0.35 -11.91 5.77
C LYS A 94 -0.61 -11.64 6.92
N ASP A 95 -1.49 -10.64 6.79
CA ASP A 95 -2.43 -10.24 7.84
C ASP A 95 -3.64 -9.51 7.22
N LYS A 96 -4.68 -10.27 6.90
CA LYS A 96 -5.90 -9.76 6.24
C LYS A 96 -6.64 -8.74 7.10
N ILE A 97 -6.62 -8.92 8.42
CA ILE A 97 -7.32 -8.05 9.38
C ILE A 97 -6.62 -6.70 9.44
N GLN A 98 -5.30 -6.68 9.68
CA GLN A 98 -4.54 -5.42 9.68
C GLN A 98 -4.58 -4.72 8.32
N PHE A 99 -4.58 -5.48 7.23
CA PHE A 99 -4.74 -4.92 5.88
C PHE A 99 -6.07 -4.18 5.72
N MET A 100 -7.19 -4.77 6.16
CA MET A 100 -8.50 -4.11 6.04
C MET A 100 -8.61 -2.86 6.91
N LYS A 101 -7.98 -2.86 8.10
CA LYS A 101 -7.85 -1.65 8.93
C LYS A 101 -7.08 -0.55 8.20
N ALA A 102 -5.93 -0.90 7.62
CA ALA A 102 -5.10 0.04 6.89
C ALA A 102 -5.80 0.56 5.62
N LEU A 103 -6.50 -0.31 4.89
CA LEU A 103 -7.29 0.07 3.72
C LEU A 103 -8.42 1.02 4.11
N ASN A 104 -9.06 0.83 5.27
CA ASN A 104 -10.11 1.74 5.75
C ASN A 104 -9.60 3.17 5.97
N LEU A 105 -8.34 3.35 6.38
CA LEU A 105 -7.72 4.68 6.49
C LEU A 105 -7.58 5.40 5.15
N VAL A 106 -7.55 4.65 4.04
CA VAL A 106 -7.42 5.14 2.66
C VAL A 106 -8.54 4.58 1.79
N LYS A 107 -9.76 4.49 2.33
CA LYS A 107 -10.89 3.78 1.71
C LYS A 107 -11.29 4.30 0.33
N ASP A 108 -10.99 5.56 0.02
CA ASP A 108 -11.22 6.15 -1.31
C ASP A 108 -10.41 5.46 -2.40
N GLU A 109 -9.32 4.78 -2.02
CA GLU A 109 -8.42 4.06 -2.93
C GLU A 109 -8.79 2.59 -3.13
N THR A 110 -9.87 2.14 -2.50
CA THR A 110 -10.30 0.73 -2.54
C THR A 110 -10.38 0.18 -3.96
N ILE A 111 -10.88 0.97 -4.92
CA ILE A 111 -10.98 0.53 -6.32
C ILE A 111 -9.59 0.28 -6.95
N ASN A 112 -8.61 1.14 -6.68
CA ASN A 112 -7.25 0.99 -7.20
C ASN A 112 -6.61 -0.29 -6.65
N ILE A 113 -6.87 -0.58 -5.37
CA ILE A 113 -6.36 -1.80 -4.71
C ILE A 113 -7.09 -3.06 -5.21
N VAL A 114 -8.37 -2.97 -5.55
CA VAL A 114 -9.07 -4.07 -6.21
C VAL A 114 -8.40 -4.43 -7.55
N TYR A 115 -7.99 -3.42 -8.34
CA TYR A 115 -7.23 -3.67 -9.57
C TYR A 115 -5.88 -4.33 -9.31
N VAL A 116 -5.16 -3.93 -8.25
CA VAL A 116 -3.92 -4.61 -7.82
C VAL A 116 -4.18 -6.10 -7.65
N PHE A 117 -5.19 -6.46 -6.86
CA PHE A 117 -5.45 -7.86 -6.54
C PHE A 117 -5.87 -8.67 -7.77
N ARG A 118 -6.57 -8.03 -8.71
CA ARG A 118 -6.91 -8.66 -9.99
C ARG A 118 -5.66 -8.94 -10.83
N LEU A 119 -4.78 -7.95 -10.97
CA LEU A 119 -3.56 -8.07 -11.78
C LEU A 119 -2.62 -9.13 -11.20
N GLU A 120 -2.48 -9.15 -9.88
CA GLU A 120 -1.66 -10.12 -9.14
C GLU A 120 -2.34 -11.49 -8.99
N LYS A 121 -3.62 -11.63 -9.39
CA LYS A 121 -4.42 -12.85 -9.25
C LYS A 121 -4.40 -13.39 -7.81
N THR A 122 -4.51 -12.50 -6.83
CA THR A 122 -4.34 -12.81 -5.40
C THR A 122 -5.28 -13.92 -4.94
N PHE A 123 -6.52 -13.91 -5.43
CA PHE A 123 -7.50 -14.94 -5.12
C PHE A 123 -7.56 -15.96 -6.25
N THR A 124 -7.13 -17.18 -5.96
CA THR A 124 -7.34 -18.33 -6.85
C THR A 124 -8.71 -18.94 -6.56
N ASN A 125 -9.46 -19.33 -7.60
CA ASN A 125 -10.79 -19.99 -7.59
C ASN A 125 -11.49 -20.09 -6.21
N ASP A 126 -12.33 -19.09 -5.90
CA ASP A 126 -13.35 -19.08 -4.83
C ASP A 126 -12.93 -18.76 -3.37
N TYR A 127 -11.65 -18.54 -3.05
CA TYR A 127 -11.24 -18.15 -1.69
C TYR A 127 -11.72 -16.76 -1.25
N THR A 128 -12.31 -15.95 -2.14
CA THR A 128 -12.81 -14.61 -1.78
C THR A 128 -13.92 -14.65 -0.75
N GLU A 129 -14.81 -15.65 -0.81
CA GLU A 129 -15.92 -15.77 0.15
C GLU A 129 -15.43 -16.25 1.52
N ASP A 130 -14.45 -17.16 1.55
CA ASP A 130 -13.83 -17.63 2.79
C ASP A 130 -13.08 -16.49 3.49
N ASP A 131 -12.31 -15.70 2.74
CA ASP A 131 -11.57 -14.56 3.27
C ASP A 131 -12.52 -13.46 3.76
N LEU A 132 -13.57 -13.13 2.99
CA LEU A 132 -14.59 -12.17 3.42
C LEU A 132 -15.27 -12.66 4.70
N LYS A 133 -15.63 -13.94 4.77
CA LYS A 133 -16.26 -14.54 5.94
C LYS A 133 -15.34 -14.44 7.18
N GLU A 134 -14.08 -14.83 7.06
CA GLU A 134 -13.06 -14.70 8.11
C GLU A 134 -12.98 -13.25 8.63
N ILE A 135 -12.89 -12.30 7.71
CA ILE A 135 -12.81 -10.87 8.02
C ILE A 135 -14.06 -10.38 8.74
N LEU A 136 -15.26 -10.73 8.28
CA LEU A 136 -16.52 -10.26 8.87
C LEU A 136 -16.79 -10.85 10.26
N TYR A 137 -16.31 -12.07 10.53
CA TYR A 137 -16.41 -12.69 11.85
C TYR A 137 -15.34 -12.23 12.84
N SER A 138 -14.33 -11.49 12.39
CA SER A 138 -13.32 -10.93 13.28
C SER A 138 -13.94 -9.94 14.26
N ASN A 139 -13.58 -10.09 15.54
CA ASN A 139 -13.90 -9.13 16.60
C ASN A 139 -12.87 -7.99 16.68
N GLU A 140 -11.81 -8.03 15.86
CA GLU A 140 -10.78 -7.01 15.83
C GLU A 140 -11.14 -5.84 14.92
N LEU A 141 -12.16 -5.98 14.05
CA LEU A 141 -12.63 -4.94 13.14
C LEU A 141 -13.88 -4.25 13.68
N SER A 142 -13.89 -2.93 13.57
CA SER A 142 -15.08 -2.11 13.69
C SER A 142 -16.06 -2.36 12.54
N GLU A 143 -17.31 -1.93 12.71
CA GLU A 143 -18.32 -2.06 11.66
C GLU A 143 -17.99 -1.24 10.41
N GLU A 144 -17.30 -0.09 10.56
CA GLU A 144 -16.82 0.69 9.40
C GLU A 144 -15.75 -0.07 8.62
N GLU A 145 -14.77 -0.67 9.30
CA GLU A 145 -13.71 -1.45 8.64
C GLU A 145 -14.27 -2.71 7.96
N LYS A 146 -15.29 -3.35 8.55
CA LYS A 146 -16.03 -4.44 7.92
C LYS A 146 -16.77 -3.98 6.67
N GLU A 147 -17.34 -2.77 6.68
CA GLU A 147 -18.00 -2.22 5.51
C GLU A 147 -17.01 -1.94 4.37
N THR A 148 -15.82 -1.41 4.68
CA THR A 148 -14.73 -1.29 3.71
C THR A 148 -14.34 -2.64 3.13
N ALA A 149 -14.27 -3.70 3.95
CA ALA A 149 -14.03 -5.05 3.44
C ALA A 149 -15.15 -5.52 2.50
N LYS A 150 -16.42 -5.38 2.87
CA LYS A 150 -17.55 -5.74 1.98
C LYS A 150 -17.48 -4.99 0.65
N MET A 151 -17.18 -3.69 0.70
CA MET A 151 -17.02 -2.85 -0.48
C MET A 151 -15.89 -3.39 -1.37
N PHE A 152 -14.72 -3.65 -0.80
CA PHE A 152 -13.57 -4.23 -1.50
C PHE A 152 -13.93 -5.54 -2.23
N PHE A 153 -14.50 -6.52 -1.52
CA PHE A 153 -14.85 -7.82 -2.11
C PHE A 153 -16.00 -7.74 -3.12
N THR A 154 -16.93 -6.81 -2.93
CA THR A 154 -18.02 -6.58 -3.90
C THR A 154 -17.47 -5.99 -5.19
N MET A 155 -16.59 -4.98 -5.09
CA MET A 155 -15.90 -4.41 -6.25
C MET A 155 -15.04 -5.46 -6.96
N TYR A 156 -14.27 -6.27 -6.21
CA TYR A 156 -13.44 -7.33 -6.78
C TYR A 156 -14.27 -8.34 -7.58
N ARG A 157 -15.38 -8.81 -7.02
CA ARG A 157 -16.31 -9.72 -7.70
C ARG A 157 -16.86 -9.07 -8.97
N ASN A 158 -17.35 -7.83 -8.92
CA ASN A 158 -17.90 -7.16 -10.09
C ASN A 158 -16.87 -6.99 -11.21
N ILE A 159 -15.63 -6.63 -10.87
CA ILE A 159 -14.55 -6.44 -11.84
C ILE A 159 -14.06 -7.77 -12.43
N CYS A 160 -14.11 -8.87 -11.67
CA CYS A 160 -13.67 -10.19 -12.15
C CYS A 160 -14.77 -10.96 -12.89
N VAL A 161 -16.04 -10.77 -12.52
CA VAL A 161 -17.21 -11.37 -13.21
C VAL A 161 -17.47 -10.73 -14.56
N SER A 162 -17.19 -9.44 -14.73
CA SER A 162 -17.40 -8.68 -15.99
C SER A 162 -16.45 -9.06 -17.15
N CYS A 163 -15.75 -10.18 -17.04
CA CYS A 163 -14.86 -10.73 -18.09
C CYS A 163 -15.14 -12.21 -18.42
N LEU A 164 -16.23 -12.78 -17.89
CA LEU A 164 -16.82 -14.05 -18.32
C LEU A 164 -17.99 -13.78 -19.25
#